data_AF-A0A3R9MP63-F1
#
_entry.id   AF-A0A3R9MP63-F1
#
_cell.length_a   1.000
_cell.length_b   1.000
_cell.length_c   1.000
_cell.angle_alpha   90.00
_cell.angle_beta   90.00
_cell.angle_gamma   90.00
#
_symmetry.space_group_name_H-M   'P 1'
#
loop_
_entity.id
_entity.type
_entity.pdbx_description
1 polymer ?
#
loop_
_entity_poly.entity_id
_entity_poly.type
_entity_poly.pdbx_seq_one_letter_code
_entity_poly.pdbx_strand_id
1 'polypeptide(L)'
;MNHLIDFVDKLTPVLVVIIPSYFSYRSNQNSKETDKRIEALVEDLGDLKESVTNIQNIGNRNNQDLNLIQKGLQRLQRFRLQENLKKALRRSQTTQHELEELSRLYESYVELGGNGAIKLLFEKFSKLPIKEDKV
;
A
#
# COMPACT_ATOMS: atom_id res chain seq x y z
N MET A 1 10.50 6.63 -8.90
CA MET A 1 10.48 6.69 -10.37
C MET A 1 9.89 5.38 -10.85
N ASN A 2 8.74 5.39 -11.52
CA ASN A 2 8.07 4.16 -11.95
C ASN A 2 8.81 3.60 -13.17
N HIS A 3 9.81 2.75 -12.93
CA HIS A 3 10.68 2.16 -13.94
C HIS A 3 9.93 1.47 -15.10
N LEU A 4 8.69 1.05 -14.87
CA LEU A 4 7.83 0.44 -15.89
C LEU A 4 7.25 1.47 -16.88
N ILE A 5 6.94 2.68 -16.40
CA ILE A 5 6.49 3.80 -17.26
C ILE A 5 7.67 4.31 -18.08
N ASP A 6 8.83 4.48 -17.45
CA ASP A 6 10.06 4.89 -18.16
C ASP A 6 10.45 3.86 -19.24
N PHE A 7 10.15 2.58 -19.03
CA PHE A 7 10.38 1.53 -20.00
C PHE A 7 9.35 1.53 -21.14
N VAL A 8 8.06 1.68 -20.82
CA VAL A 8 6.98 1.80 -21.81
C VAL A 8 7.16 3.06 -22.66
N ASP A 9 7.51 4.20 -22.07
CA ASP A 9 7.76 5.46 -22.78
C ASP A 9 8.97 5.37 -23.73
N LYS A 10 10.00 4.59 -23.37
CA LYS A 10 11.16 4.33 -24.25
C LYS A 10 10.86 3.33 -25.37
N LEU A 11 9.97 2.37 -25.15
CA LEU A 11 9.56 1.40 -26.17
C LEU A 11 8.50 1.94 -27.13
N THR A 12 7.66 2.88 -26.69
CA THR A 12 6.56 3.44 -27.48
C THR A 12 7.02 3.98 -28.86
N PRO A 13 8.05 4.84 -28.98
CA PRO A 13 8.51 5.31 -30.29
C PRO A 13 9.08 4.19 -31.16
N VAL A 14 9.70 3.17 -30.54
CA VAL A 14 10.31 2.04 -31.25
C VAL A 14 9.22 1.14 -31.83
N LEU A 15 8.17 0.84 -31.07
CA LEU A 15 7.04 0.04 -31.54
C LEU A 15 6.25 0.78 -32.63
N VAL A 16 6.03 2.10 -32.46
CA VAL A 16 5.35 2.95 -33.44
C VAL A 16 6.10 3.05 -34.76
N VAL A 17 7.43 2.89 -34.78
CA VAL A 17 8.24 2.93 -36.02
C VAL A 17 8.47 1.53 -36.61
N ILE A 18 8.73 0.53 -35.77
CA ILE A 18 9.04 -0.83 -36.22
C ILE A 18 7.80 -1.52 -36.78
N ILE A 19 6.63 -1.36 -36.17
CA ILE A 19 5.40 -2.01 -36.65
C ILE A 19 5.08 -1.53 -38.09
N PRO A 20 4.95 -0.22 -38.39
CA PRO A 20 4.73 0.23 -39.76
C PRO A 20 5.86 -0.14 -40.72
N SER A 21 7.13 -0.08 -40.29
CA SER A 21 8.29 -0.37 -41.18
C SER A 21 8.38 -1.84 -41.57
N TYR A 22 8.21 -2.76 -40.61
CA TYR A 22 8.23 -4.21 -40.83
C TYR A 22 7.05 -4.66 -41.71
N PHE A 23 5.88 -4.06 -41.52
CA PHE A 23 4.70 -4.39 -42.30
C PHE A 23 4.66 -3.69 -43.66
N SER A 24 5.19 -2.47 -43.82
CA SER A 24 5.35 -1.83 -45.13
C SER A 24 6.27 -2.66 -46.05
N TYR A 25 7.33 -3.25 -45.48
CA TYR A 25 8.19 -4.21 -46.16
C TYR A 25 7.46 -5.50 -46.59
N ARG A 26 6.49 -5.99 -45.80
CA ARG A 26 5.65 -7.17 -46.09
C ARG A 26 4.39 -6.87 -46.93
N SER A 27 3.88 -5.64 -46.90
CA SER A 27 2.59 -5.18 -47.46
C SER A 27 2.62 -5.00 -48.98
N ASN A 28 3.82 -4.91 -49.57
CA ASN A 28 4.01 -4.81 -51.02
C ASN A 28 3.47 -6.03 -51.83
N GLN A 29 2.83 -7.01 -51.16
CA GLN A 29 2.16 -8.14 -51.82
C GLN A 29 0.65 -8.30 -51.51
N ASN A 30 0.04 -7.65 -50.49
CA ASN A 30 -1.40 -7.82 -50.12
C ASN A 30 -1.93 -6.69 -49.17
N SER A 31 -2.18 -5.46 -49.67
CA SER A 31 -2.33 -4.25 -48.83
C SER A 31 -3.63 -4.10 -48.01
N LYS A 32 -4.82 -4.29 -48.57
CA LYS A 32 -6.10 -3.88 -47.91
C LYS A 32 -6.47 -4.62 -46.62
N GLU A 33 -6.18 -5.92 -46.53
CA GLU A 33 -6.44 -6.72 -45.32
C GLU A 33 -5.39 -6.46 -44.25
N THR A 34 -4.16 -6.13 -44.67
CA THR A 34 -3.06 -5.78 -43.78
C THR A 34 -3.32 -4.44 -43.10
N ASP A 35 -3.78 -3.43 -43.86
CA ASP A 35 -4.12 -2.10 -43.33
C ASP A 35 -5.22 -2.16 -42.26
N LYS A 36 -6.28 -2.96 -42.48
CA LYS A 36 -7.35 -3.16 -41.49
C LYS A 36 -6.85 -3.80 -40.18
N ARG A 37 -5.93 -4.77 -40.28
CA ARG A 37 -5.33 -5.41 -39.11
C ARG A 37 -4.44 -4.45 -38.33
N ILE A 38 -3.77 -3.53 -39.03
CA ILE A 38 -2.97 -2.47 -38.40
C ILE A 38 -3.88 -1.50 -37.65
N GLU A 39 -4.99 -1.07 -38.25
CA GLU A 39 -5.95 -0.19 -37.60
C GLU A 39 -6.51 -0.82 -36.32
N ALA A 40 -6.93 -2.10 -36.37
CA ALA A 40 -7.41 -2.84 -35.20
C ALA A 40 -6.35 -2.97 -34.10
N LEU A 41 -5.08 -3.24 -34.46
CA LEU A 41 -3.99 -3.31 -33.48
C LEU A 41 -3.71 -1.95 -32.83
N VAL A 42 -3.83 -0.85 -33.58
CA VAL A 42 -3.64 0.51 -33.04
C VAL A 42 -4.78 0.86 -32.07
N GLU A 43 -6.01 0.45 -32.38
CA GLU A 43 -7.17 0.58 -31.49
C GLU A 43 -6.97 -0.22 -30.20
N ASP A 44 -6.65 -1.51 -30.31
CA ASP A 44 -6.37 -2.39 -29.16
C ASP A 44 -5.22 -1.85 -28.28
N LEU A 45 -4.17 -1.28 -28.89
CA LEU A 45 -3.07 -0.63 -28.19
C LEU A 45 -3.51 0.65 -27.46
N GLY A 46 -4.45 1.41 -28.05
CA GLY A 46 -5.08 2.57 -27.43
C GLY A 46 -5.84 2.18 -26.15
N ASP A 47 -6.69 1.16 -26.27
CA ASP A 47 -7.49 0.64 -25.16
C ASP A 47 -6.62 0.05 -24.04
N LEU A 48 -5.53 -0.63 -24.42
CA LEU A 48 -4.55 -1.15 -23.46
C LEU A 48 -3.85 0.01 -22.72
N LYS A 49 -3.44 1.06 -23.43
CA LYS A 49 -2.80 2.24 -22.83
C LYS A 49 -3.74 2.94 -21.85
N GLU A 50 -5.02 3.08 -22.20
CA GLU A 50 -6.03 3.63 -21.30
C GLU A 50 -6.20 2.76 -20.05
N SER A 51 -6.32 1.44 -20.23
CA SER A 51 -6.43 0.48 -19.14
C SER A 51 -5.25 0.56 -18.16
N VAL A 52 -4.02 0.62 -18.68
CA VAL A 52 -2.80 0.77 -17.86
C VAL A 52 -2.80 2.09 -17.10
N THR A 53 -3.19 3.19 -17.76
CA THR A 53 -3.29 4.52 -17.12
C THR A 53 -4.32 4.50 -15.98
N ASN A 54 -5.47 3.86 -16.20
CA ASN A 54 -6.51 3.68 -15.19
C ASN A 54 -6.01 2.86 -14.00
N ILE A 55 -5.30 1.75 -14.23
CA ILE A 55 -4.69 0.93 -13.17
C ILE A 55 -3.67 1.75 -12.36
N GLN A 56 -2.83 2.55 -13.01
CA GLN A 56 -1.88 3.42 -12.32
C GLN A 56 -2.58 4.46 -11.45
N ASN A 57 -3.65 5.08 -11.95
CA ASN A 57 -4.45 6.04 -11.19
C ASN A 57 -5.11 5.37 -9.97
N ILE A 58 -5.64 4.16 -10.13
CA ILE A 58 -6.20 3.36 -9.02
C ILE A 58 -5.09 3.03 -8.00
N GLY A 59 -3.91 2.59 -8.45
CA GLY A 59 -2.78 2.29 -7.58
C GLY A 59 -2.34 3.50 -6.75
N ASN A 60 -2.28 4.68 -7.36
CA ASN A 60 -1.97 5.93 -6.67
C ASN A 60 -3.02 6.29 -5.60
N ARG A 61 -4.31 6.17 -5.93
CA ARG A 61 -5.42 6.40 -4.98
C ARG A 61 -5.36 5.41 -3.82
N ASN A 62 -5.17 4.12 -4.11
CA ASN A 62 -5.04 3.08 -3.09
C ASN A 62 -3.87 3.38 -2.14
N ASN A 63 -2.73 3.84 -2.64
CA ASN A 63 -1.59 4.20 -1.80
C ASN A 63 -1.91 5.39 -0.87
N GLN A 64 -2.68 6.37 -1.35
CA GLN A 64 -3.16 7.49 -0.52
C GLN A 64 -4.13 7.00 0.57
N ASP A 65 -5.09 6.15 0.21
CA ASP A 65 -6.08 5.60 1.15
C ASP A 65 -5.41 4.72 2.22
N LEU A 66 -4.45 3.88 1.82
CA LEU A 66 -3.66 3.07 2.76
C LEU A 66 -2.87 3.94 3.75
N ASN A 67 -2.31 5.05 3.31
CA ASN A 67 -1.62 6.01 4.19
C ASN A 67 -2.60 6.62 5.22
N LEU A 68 -3.81 6.98 4.79
CA LEU A 68 -4.85 7.50 5.67
C LEU A 68 -5.30 6.45 6.70
N ILE A 69 -5.51 5.20 6.26
CA ILE A 69 -5.86 4.08 7.12
C ILE A 69 -4.75 3.84 8.16
N GLN A 70 -3.48 3.80 7.73
CA GLN A 70 -2.34 3.61 8.61
C GLN A 70 -2.30 4.67 9.72
N LYS A 71 -2.47 5.95 9.37
CA LYS A 71 -2.55 7.06 10.33
C LYS A 71 -3.76 6.95 11.25
N GLY A 72 -4.92 6.54 10.73
CA GLY A 72 -6.14 6.30 11.51
C GLY A 72 -5.94 5.21 12.56
N LEU A 73 -5.39 4.07 12.15
CA LEU A 73 -5.05 2.95 13.04
C LEU A 73 -4.05 3.39 14.10
N GLN A 74 -2.97 4.10 13.72
CA GLN A 74 -1.99 4.62 14.67
C GLN A 74 -2.65 5.49 15.75
N ARG A 75 -3.56 6.39 15.37
CA ARG A 75 -4.29 7.28 16.30
C ARG A 75 -5.21 6.50 17.23
N LEU A 76 -5.94 5.52 16.70
CA LEU A 76 -6.85 4.67 17.48
C LEU A 76 -6.08 3.82 18.50
N GLN A 77 -4.99 3.19 18.06
CA GLN A 77 -4.14 2.39 18.93
C GLN A 77 -3.49 3.26 20.02
N ARG A 78 -2.98 4.46 19.68
CA ARG A 78 -2.49 5.44 20.67
C ARG A 78 -3.54 5.75 21.72
N PHE A 79 -4.77 6.05 21.31
CA PHE A 79 -5.87 6.36 22.22
C PHE A 79 -6.18 5.18 23.14
N ARG A 80 -6.32 3.97 22.60
CA ARG A 80 -6.57 2.74 23.37
C ARG A 80 -5.45 2.44 24.35
N LEU A 81 -4.19 2.50 23.91
CA LEU A 81 -3.04 2.31 24.79
C LEU A 81 -3.02 3.35 25.90
N GLN A 82 -3.22 4.62 25.58
CA GLN A 82 -3.22 5.66 26.60
C GLN A 82 -4.27 5.40 27.70
N GLU A 83 -5.50 5.07 27.31
CA GLU A 83 -6.59 4.83 28.26
C GLU A 83 -6.34 3.58 29.12
N ASN A 84 -5.96 2.46 28.48
CA ASN A 84 -5.73 1.21 29.21
C ASN A 84 -4.50 1.27 30.11
N LEU A 85 -3.38 1.79 29.61
CA LEU A 85 -2.14 1.93 30.39
C LEU A 85 -2.38 2.87 31.59
N LYS A 86 -3.05 4.01 31.41
CA LYS A 86 -3.41 4.90 32.53
C LYS A 86 -4.32 4.21 33.53
N LYS A 87 -5.29 3.41 33.07
CA LYS A 87 -6.20 2.66 33.95
C LYS A 87 -5.44 1.64 34.79
N ALA A 88 -4.54 0.86 34.19
CA ALA A 88 -3.69 -0.08 34.91
C ALA A 88 -2.74 0.60 35.90
N LEU A 89 -2.08 1.68 35.48
CA LEU A 89 -1.20 2.47 36.35
C LEU A 89 -1.96 3.04 37.56
N ARG A 90 -3.20 3.52 37.40
CA ARG A 90 -4.03 3.97 38.53
C ARG A 90 -4.36 2.84 39.51
N ARG A 91 -4.59 1.62 39.01
CA ARG A 91 -4.81 0.42 39.85
C ARG A 91 -3.52 -0.09 40.50
N SER A 92 -2.36 0.36 40.03
CA SER A 92 -1.04 -0.10 40.48
C SER A 92 -0.82 -1.62 40.39
N GLN A 93 -1.56 -2.28 39.50
CA GLN A 93 -1.45 -3.71 39.21
C GLN A 93 -1.96 -4.00 37.80
N THR A 94 -1.52 -5.12 37.23
CA THR A 94 -2.02 -5.67 35.97
C THR A 94 -2.20 -7.19 36.09
N THR A 95 -2.72 -7.82 35.04
CA THR A 95 -2.85 -9.27 34.92
C THR A 95 -1.95 -9.76 33.79
N GLN A 96 -1.62 -11.06 33.76
CA GLN A 96 -0.81 -11.63 32.69
C GLN A 96 -1.46 -11.43 31.32
N HIS A 97 -2.78 -11.61 31.26
CA HIS A 97 -3.56 -11.43 30.04
C HIS A 97 -3.54 -9.96 29.56
N GLU A 98 -3.79 -9.00 30.47
CA GLU A 98 -3.76 -7.57 30.12
C GLU A 98 -2.36 -7.15 29.66
N LEU A 99 -1.30 -7.66 30.29
CA LEU A 99 0.08 -7.41 29.86
C LEU A 99 0.33 -7.94 28.44
N GLU A 100 -0.08 -9.16 28.12
CA GLU A 100 0.11 -9.75 26.80
C GLU A 100 -0.67 -8.98 25.71
N GLU A 101 -1.95 -8.68 25.94
CA GLU A 101 -2.77 -7.95 24.98
C GLU A 101 -2.24 -6.54 24.73
N LEU A 102 -1.88 -5.80 25.79
CA LEU A 102 -1.35 -4.44 25.65
C LEU A 102 0.07 -4.43 25.07
N SER A 103 0.85 -5.49 25.25
CA SER A 103 2.16 -5.64 24.59
C SER A 103 2.01 -5.80 23.09
N ARG A 104 1.12 -6.69 22.62
CA ARG A 104 0.84 -6.85 21.18
C ARG A 104 0.30 -5.56 20.55
N LEU A 105 -0.62 -4.89 21.26
CA LEU A 105 -1.14 -3.60 20.81
C LEU A 105 -0.03 -2.53 20.76
N TYR A 106 0.90 -2.53 21.71
CA TYR A 106 2.03 -1.61 21.72
C TYR A 106 3.01 -1.88 20.58
N GLU A 107 3.32 -3.14 20.29
CA GLU A 107 4.17 -3.54 19.15
C GLU A 107 3.59 -3.04 17.82
N SER A 108 2.32 -3.34 17.55
CA SER A 108 1.63 -2.83 16.36
C SER A 108 1.64 -1.30 16.29
N TYR A 109 1.49 -0.63 17.43
CA TYR A 109 1.51 0.83 17.49
C TYR A 109 2.89 1.42 17.15
N VAL A 110 3.97 0.76 17.59
CA VAL A 110 5.35 1.16 17.29
C VAL A 110 5.68 0.93 15.82
N GLU A 111 5.23 -0.18 15.22
CA GLU A 111 5.36 -0.43 13.78
C GLU A 111 4.68 0.65 12.93
N LEU A 112 3.58 1.22 13.44
CA LEU A 112 2.89 2.35 12.81
C LEU A 112 3.55 3.72 13.06
N GLY A 113 4.72 3.76 13.71
CA GLY A 113 5.54 4.96 13.93
C GLY A 113 5.59 5.44 15.38
N GLY A 114 4.71 4.94 16.27
CA GLY A 114 4.78 5.19 17.71
C GLY A 114 4.84 6.67 18.17
N ASN A 115 5.01 6.89 19.47
CA ASN A 115 5.54 8.14 20.03
C ASN A 115 6.17 7.89 21.41
N GLY A 116 7.02 8.82 21.86
CA GLY A 116 7.73 8.68 23.14
C GLY A 116 6.84 8.68 24.39
N ALA A 117 5.68 9.34 24.36
CA ALA A 117 4.78 9.42 25.51
C ALA A 117 4.12 8.07 25.82
N ILE A 118 3.63 7.36 24.80
CA ILE A 118 3.06 6.01 24.97
C ILE A 118 4.15 5.02 25.37
N LYS A 119 5.36 5.12 24.77
CA LYS A 119 6.51 4.31 25.18
C LYS A 119 6.78 4.41 26.68
N LEU A 120 6.85 5.64 27.21
CA LEU A 120 7.07 5.86 28.63
C LEU A 120 5.93 5.31 29.50
N LEU A 121 4.67 5.44 29.07
CA LEU A 121 3.54 4.85 29.79
C LEU A 121 3.62 3.32 29.80
N PHE A 122 3.97 2.72 28.67
CA PHE A 122 4.11 1.27 28.53
C PHE A 122 5.25 0.75 29.40
N GLU A 123 6.42 1.38 29.39
CA GLU A 123 7.55 1.00 30.26
C GLU A 123 7.21 1.05 31.75
N LYS A 124 6.38 2.00 32.19
CA LYS A 124 5.87 2.05 33.57
C LYS A 124 4.87 0.94 33.84
N PHE A 125 3.97 0.69 32.88
CA PHE A 125 2.95 -0.36 32.97
C PHE A 125 3.58 -1.76 33.05
N SER A 126 4.58 -2.07 32.22
CA SER A 126 5.25 -3.39 32.20
C SER A 126 5.98 -3.73 33.49
N LYS A 127 6.19 -2.76 34.39
CA LYS A 127 6.80 -2.94 35.71
C LYS A 127 5.76 -3.11 36.83
N LEU A 128 4.47 -3.06 36.52
CA LEU A 128 3.42 -3.24 37.52
C LEU A 128 3.41 -4.69 38.03
N PRO A 129 3.05 -4.90 39.31
CA PRO A 129 2.88 -6.23 39.85
C PRO A 129 1.74 -6.95 39.11
N ILE A 130 2.01 -8.19 38.72
CA ILE A 130 1.02 -9.08 38.11
C ILE A 130 0.23 -9.74 39.24
N LYS A 131 -1.09 -9.58 39.21
CA LYS A 131 -2.01 -10.36 40.05
C LYS A 131 -2.94 -11.12 39.13
N GLU A 132 -3.03 -12.43 39.33
CA GLU A 132 -4.02 -13.22 38.60
C GLU A 132 -5.41 -12.85 39.09
N ASP A 133 -6.34 -12.66 38.14
CA ASP A 133 -7.75 -12.60 38.48
C ASP A 133 -8.12 -13.96 39.06
N LYS A 134 -8.54 -13.99 40.32
CA LYS A 134 -9.12 -15.19 40.91
C LYS A 134 -10.39 -15.49 40.11
N VAL A 135 -10.31 -16.52 39.27
CA VAL A 135 -11.46 -17.13 38.59
C VAL A 135 -12.48 -17.58 39.62
#